data_AF-A0A2N9G1Y0-F1
#
_entry.id   AF-A0A2N9G1Y0-F1
#
_cell.length_a   1.000
_cell.length_b   1.000
_cell.length_c   1.000
_cell.angle_alpha   90.00
_cell.angle_beta   90.00
_cell.angle_gamma   90.00
#
_symmetry.space_group_name_H-M   'P 1'
#
loop_
_entity.id
_entity.type
_entity.pdbx_description
1 polymer ?
#
loop_
_entity_poly.entity_id
_entity_poly.type
_entity_poly.pdbx_seq_one_letter_code
_entity_poly.pdbx_strand_id
1 'polypeptide(L)'
;MDLLQNRVPLTTKLNYLKNTKQSKAKQSKPMSNSNHLLLILILSLTVTLLLPTALSQPQPIQALLKRLDSKRASPSVQEAAAKAVLKRLLPGCYVPSFQFKIVHHDVCGGQSCFLISNYNSSSKNGPEIVIKGTTAVEIASGLYWYLKYWCGAHVSWDKTGGVQIASIPKPGSLPLVKDNGVMIQRPVPWNYYQNVVTSSYSFVWWDWERWEKEIDWMALHGVNLPLAFVGQEAIWQKVFMDFNISKEDMDDFFGGPAFLAWARMGNLHGWVYVICVVCLVVFPIKNLNCGGEGDVESRILHYILNIYVNHLVTLSRIMLVGN
;
A
#
# COMPACT_ATOMS: atom_id res chain seq x y z
N MET A 1 18.52 55.38 32.88
CA MET A 1 18.77 54.05 33.50
C MET A 1 18.91 53.04 32.37
N ASP A 2 19.87 53.23 31.45
CA ASP A 2 21.32 53.09 31.67
C ASP A 2 21.66 51.72 32.30
N LEU A 3 22.27 50.82 31.53
CA LEU A 3 23.73 50.79 31.45
C LEU A 3 24.20 49.75 30.41
N LEU A 4 24.98 50.28 29.46
CA LEU A 4 25.93 49.58 28.62
C LEU A 4 27.09 48.98 29.44
N GLN A 5 27.80 48.05 28.80
CA GLN A 5 29.22 47.71 29.00
C GLN A 5 29.62 46.94 30.26
N ASN A 6 30.09 45.70 30.04
CA ASN A 6 31.43 45.31 30.51
C ASN A 6 31.99 44.18 29.62
N ARG A 7 32.96 44.56 28.76
CA ARG A 7 33.78 43.66 27.94
C ARG A 7 34.88 43.06 28.84
N VAL A 8 35.06 41.74 28.79
CA VAL A 8 36.29 41.09 29.29
C VAL A 8 37.33 41.07 28.16
N PRO A 9 38.62 41.42 28.40
CA PRO A 9 39.62 41.59 27.34
C PRO A 9 40.03 40.28 26.65
N LEU A 10 40.29 40.35 25.34
CA LEU A 10 40.66 39.23 24.46
C LEU A 10 42.02 38.56 24.77
N THR A 11 42.80 39.13 25.69
CA THR A 11 44.16 38.67 26.03
C THR A 11 44.20 37.42 26.91
N THR A 12 43.13 37.12 27.65
CA THR A 12 43.09 35.94 28.54
C THR A 12 42.74 34.64 27.81
N LYS A 13 42.07 34.71 26.64
CA LYS A 13 41.70 33.51 25.84
C LYS A 13 42.86 32.94 25.01
N LEU A 14 43.87 33.75 24.69
CA LEU A 14 45.01 33.33 23.85
C LEU A 14 46.08 32.53 24.61
N ASN A 15 46.22 32.74 25.93
CA ASN A 15 47.19 31.99 26.74
C ASN A 15 46.72 30.58 27.11
N TYR A 16 45.40 30.35 27.20
CA TYR A 16 44.86 29.00 27.45
C TYR A 16 44.99 28.05 26.25
N LEU A 17 44.93 28.60 25.03
CA LEU A 17 45.09 27.84 23.77
C LEU A 17 46.55 27.54 23.40
N LYS A 18 47.52 28.34 23.87
CA LYS A 18 48.95 28.03 23.67
C LYS A 18 49.45 26.91 24.59
N ASN A 19 49.01 26.88 25.85
CA ASN A 19 49.47 25.87 26.81
C ASN A 19 48.87 24.47 26.57
N THR A 20 47.71 24.36 25.92
CA THR A 20 47.12 23.05 25.54
C THR A 20 47.70 22.45 24.26
N LYS A 21 48.36 23.24 23.40
CA LYS A 21 49.05 22.72 22.21
C LYS A 21 50.44 22.14 22.53
N GLN A 22 51.10 22.57 23.60
CA GLN A 22 52.42 22.04 23.98
C GLN A 22 52.37 20.74 24.80
N SER A 23 51.24 20.36 25.43
CA SER A 23 51.17 19.11 26.22
C SER A 23 50.67 17.87 25.46
N LYS A 24 50.18 18.02 24.22
CA LYS A 24 49.73 16.88 23.38
C LYS A 24 50.77 16.38 22.36
N ALA A 25 51.96 16.97 22.31
CA ALA A 25 53.09 16.48 21.51
C ALA A 25 53.88 15.39 22.26
N LYS A 26 53.20 14.37 22.77
CA LYS A 26 53.85 13.17 23.33
C LYS A 26 53.22 11.92 22.71
N GLN A 27 53.96 11.38 21.75
CA GLN A 27 53.90 10.00 21.22
C GLN A 27 52.58 9.55 20.59
N SER A 28 52.42 9.78 19.28
CA SER A 28 51.80 8.79 18.39
C SER A 28 52.89 8.24 17.45
N LYS A 29 53.25 6.95 17.63
CA LYS A 29 54.06 6.23 16.64
C LYS A 29 53.27 6.19 15.32
N PRO A 30 53.89 6.39 14.15
CA PRO A 30 53.23 6.16 12.88
C PRO A 30 52.85 4.67 12.80
N MET A 31 51.56 4.37 12.66
CA MET A 31 51.12 3.01 12.36
C MET A 31 51.74 2.58 11.02
N SER A 32 52.46 1.46 11.01
CA SER A 32 53.04 0.87 9.80
C SER A 32 51.96 0.65 8.73
N ASN A 33 52.30 0.82 7.44
CA ASN A 33 51.41 0.57 6.30
C ASN A 33 50.69 -0.79 6.36
N SER A 34 51.31 -1.79 7.01
CA SER A 34 50.71 -3.10 7.26
C SER A 34 49.46 -3.03 8.13
N ASN A 35 49.41 -2.13 9.13
CA ASN A 35 48.26 -1.99 10.02
C ASN A 35 47.08 -1.30 9.32
N HIS A 36 47.34 -0.38 8.38
CA HIS A 36 46.29 0.24 7.56
C HIS A 36 45.71 -0.75 6.56
N LEU A 37 46.56 -1.56 5.91
CA LEU A 37 46.12 -2.60 4.99
C LEU A 37 45.28 -3.66 5.73
N LEU A 38 45.70 -4.05 6.93
CA LEU A 38 44.96 -4.97 7.80
C LEU A 38 43.62 -4.40 8.23
N LEU A 39 43.55 -3.10 8.57
CA LEU A 39 42.29 -2.45 8.93
C LEU A 39 41.31 -2.38 7.75
N ILE A 40 41.81 -2.08 6.55
CA ILE A 40 41.00 -2.08 5.32
C ILE A 40 40.54 -3.49 4.98
N LEU A 41 41.40 -4.50 5.14
CA LEU A 41 41.03 -5.91 4.96
C LEU A 41 39.95 -6.31 5.96
N ILE A 42 40.10 -5.97 7.24
CA ILE A 42 39.08 -6.26 8.27
C ILE A 42 37.78 -5.50 7.95
N LEU A 43 37.83 -4.24 7.55
CA LEU A 43 36.62 -3.49 7.16
C LEU A 43 35.95 -4.11 5.92
N SER A 44 36.73 -4.47 4.91
CA SER A 44 36.20 -5.11 3.69
C SER A 44 35.60 -6.47 4.00
N LEU A 45 36.26 -7.27 4.85
CA LEU A 45 35.84 -8.60 5.25
C LEU A 45 34.57 -8.52 6.11
N THR A 46 34.52 -7.60 7.06
CA THR A 46 33.34 -7.33 7.89
C THR A 46 32.16 -6.82 7.07
N VAL A 47 32.40 -5.89 6.13
CA VAL A 47 31.37 -5.44 5.18
C VAL A 47 30.88 -6.60 4.33
N THR A 48 31.77 -7.45 3.79
CA THR A 48 31.35 -8.61 2.97
C THR A 48 30.65 -9.71 3.75
N LEU A 49 30.98 -9.93 5.04
CA LEU A 49 30.32 -10.92 5.88
C LEU A 49 28.99 -10.43 6.46
N LEU A 50 28.85 -9.13 6.75
CA LEU A 50 27.68 -8.57 7.42
C LEU A 50 26.62 -8.01 6.44
N LEU A 51 26.98 -7.65 5.21
CA LEU A 51 26.01 -7.21 4.19
C LEU A 51 24.95 -8.28 3.85
N PRO A 52 25.33 -9.55 3.61
CA PRO A 52 24.36 -10.59 3.23
C PRO A 52 23.32 -10.81 4.33
N THR A 53 23.73 -10.77 5.59
CA THR A 53 22.83 -10.95 6.74
C THR A 53 21.90 -9.76 6.95
N ALA A 54 22.36 -8.53 6.72
CA ALA A 54 21.54 -7.32 6.83
C ALA A 54 20.50 -7.19 5.70
N LEU A 55 20.77 -7.79 4.53
CA LEU A 55 19.89 -7.79 3.37
C LEU A 55 18.97 -9.02 3.28
N SER A 56 19.20 -10.05 4.10
CA SER A 56 18.37 -11.25 4.09
C SER A 56 17.01 -10.96 4.77
N GLN A 57 15.92 -11.15 4.02
CA GLN A 57 14.57 -11.12 4.57
C GLN A 57 14.40 -12.27 5.59
N PRO A 58 13.81 -12.04 6.77
CA PRO A 58 13.54 -13.09 7.75
C PRO A 58 12.79 -14.28 7.12
N GLN A 59 13.23 -15.51 7.38
CA GLN A 59 12.60 -16.74 6.87
C GLN A 59 11.05 -16.78 7.03
N PRO A 60 10.47 -16.34 8.17
CA PRO A 60 9.02 -16.32 8.33
C PRO A 60 8.31 -15.40 7.33
N ILE A 61 8.90 -14.24 7.02
CA ILE A 61 8.38 -13.29 6.05
C ILE A 61 8.45 -13.92 4.66
N GLN A 62 9.57 -14.55 4.29
CA GLN A 62 9.70 -15.18 2.99
C GLN A 62 8.69 -16.33 2.77
N ALA A 63 8.45 -17.15 3.81
CA ALA A 63 7.44 -18.20 3.77
C ALA A 63 6.01 -17.64 3.66
N LEU A 64 5.75 -16.49 4.30
CA LEU A 64 4.50 -15.76 4.14
C LEU A 64 4.36 -15.28 2.70
N LEU A 65 5.33 -14.51 2.17
CA LEU A 65 5.31 -13.99 0.81
C LEU A 65 5.10 -15.07 -0.24
N LYS A 66 5.78 -16.22 -0.13
CA LYS A 66 5.56 -17.37 -1.02
C LYS A 66 4.12 -17.89 -0.98
N ARG A 67 3.51 -17.98 0.21
CA ARG A 67 2.10 -18.37 0.34
C ARG A 67 1.18 -17.35 -0.29
N LEU A 68 1.43 -16.07 -0.04
CA LEU A 68 0.67 -14.98 -0.61
C LEU A 68 0.75 -14.98 -2.15
N ASP A 69 1.95 -15.15 -2.71
CA ASP A 69 2.16 -15.28 -4.15
C ASP A 69 1.48 -16.53 -4.73
N SER A 70 1.46 -17.64 -3.99
CA SER A 70 0.75 -18.86 -4.42
C SER A 70 -0.78 -18.70 -4.48
N LYS A 71 -1.32 -17.71 -3.76
CA LYS A 71 -2.75 -17.36 -3.77
C LYS A 71 -3.06 -16.25 -4.77
N ARG A 72 -2.07 -15.78 -5.52
CA ARG A 72 -2.25 -14.72 -6.50
C ARG A 72 -3.18 -15.19 -7.61
N ALA A 73 -4.14 -14.33 -7.97
CA ALA A 73 -5.04 -14.58 -9.09
C ALA A 73 -4.25 -14.79 -10.39
N SER A 74 -4.84 -15.57 -11.32
CA SER A 74 -4.19 -15.83 -12.62
C SER A 74 -3.97 -14.52 -13.40
N PRO A 75 -3.01 -14.50 -14.34
CA PRO A 75 -2.80 -13.37 -15.23
C PRO A 75 -4.08 -12.85 -15.89
N SER A 76 -4.93 -13.76 -16.40
CA SER A 76 -6.18 -13.40 -17.07
C SER A 76 -7.19 -12.70 -16.15
N VAL A 77 -7.30 -13.15 -14.90
CA VAL A 77 -8.17 -12.52 -13.90
C VAL A 77 -7.66 -11.12 -13.55
N GLN A 78 -6.35 -10.98 -13.37
CA GLN A 78 -5.73 -9.68 -13.08
C GLN A 78 -5.88 -8.68 -14.23
N GLU A 79 -5.68 -9.11 -15.47
CA GLU A 79 -5.88 -8.29 -16.67
C GLU A 79 -7.36 -7.88 -16.82
N ALA A 80 -8.29 -8.82 -16.57
CA ALA A 80 -9.72 -8.53 -16.59
C ALA A 80 -10.12 -7.53 -15.50
N ALA A 81 -9.55 -7.64 -14.30
CA ALA A 81 -9.77 -6.69 -13.21
C ALA A 81 -9.28 -5.28 -13.59
N ALA A 82 -8.07 -5.15 -14.13
CA ALA A 82 -7.55 -3.87 -14.61
C ALA A 82 -8.42 -3.29 -15.74
N LYS A 83 -8.92 -4.13 -16.64
CA LYS A 83 -9.87 -3.71 -17.70
C LYS A 83 -11.21 -3.24 -17.12
N ALA A 84 -11.67 -3.84 -16.02
CA ALA A 84 -12.87 -3.40 -15.31
C ALA A 84 -12.67 -2.01 -14.67
N VAL A 85 -11.49 -1.74 -14.08
CA VAL A 85 -11.12 -0.40 -13.59
C VAL A 85 -11.18 0.62 -14.72
N LEU A 86 -10.58 0.32 -15.88
CA LEU A 86 -10.65 1.20 -17.06
C LEU A 86 -12.09 1.49 -17.49
N LYS A 87 -12.95 0.46 -17.50
CA LYS A 87 -14.36 0.58 -17.90
C LYS A 87 -15.17 1.44 -16.92
N ARG A 88 -14.83 1.44 -15.64
CA ARG A 88 -15.47 2.32 -14.63
C ARG A 88 -14.92 3.74 -14.67
N LEU A 89 -13.63 3.90 -14.98
CA LEU A 89 -12.97 5.19 -15.02
C LEU A 89 -13.33 6.00 -16.28
N LEU A 90 -13.38 5.36 -17.45
CA LEU A 90 -13.58 6.00 -18.75
C LEU A 90 -14.79 5.41 -19.49
N PRO A 91 -15.42 6.18 -20.40
CA PRO A 91 -16.48 5.66 -21.27
C PRO A 91 -16.06 4.40 -22.02
N GLY A 92 -17.00 3.48 -22.27
CA GLY A 92 -16.71 2.17 -22.86
C GLY A 92 -15.99 2.21 -24.22
N CYS A 93 -16.08 3.31 -24.97
CA CYS A 93 -15.37 3.50 -26.24
C CYS A 93 -13.85 3.55 -26.10
N TYR A 94 -13.30 3.82 -24.91
CA TYR A 94 -11.86 3.81 -24.65
C TYR A 94 -11.28 2.41 -24.44
N VAL A 95 -12.12 1.45 -24.07
CA VAL A 95 -11.66 0.09 -23.70
C VAL A 95 -10.85 -0.60 -24.81
N PRO A 96 -11.21 -0.50 -26.11
CA PRO A 96 -10.42 -1.09 -27.19
C PRO A 96 -9.07 -0.41 -27.43
N SER A 97 -8.88 0.85 -27.02
CA SER A 97 -7.64 1.60 -27.20
C SER A 97 -6.50 1.14 -26.29
N PHE A 98 -6.80 0.35 -25.25
CA PHE A 98 -5.82 -0.12 -24.30
C PHE A 98 -5.70 -1.65 -24.31
N GLN A 99 -4.47 -2.14 -24.35
CA GLN A 99 -4.15 -3.54 -24.15
C GLN A 99 -3.39 -3.72 -22.83
N PHE A 100 -3.91 -4.60 -21.96
CA PHE A 100 -3.30 -4.93 -20.69
C PHE A 100 -2.65 -6.31 -20.72
N LYS A 101 -1.49 -6.44 -20.11
CA LYS A 101 -0.79 -7.72 -20.03
C LYS A 101 0.02 -7.88 -18.74
N ILE A 102 -0.11 -9.02 -18.09
CA ILE A 102 0.74 -9.38 -16.95
C ILE A 102 2.09 -9.89 -17.47
N VAL A 103 3.16 -9.44 -16.81
CA VAL A 103 4.54 -9.85 -17.10
C VAL A 103 5.22 -10.38 -15.84
N HIS A 104 6.25 -11.20 -16.05
CA HIS A 104 7.06 -11.72 -14.96
C HIS A 104 7.96 -10.62 -14.36
N HIS A 105 8.32 -10.75 -13.08
CA HIS A 105 9.18 -9.79 -12.39
C HIS A 105 10.58 -9.66 -13.01
N ASP A 106 11.07 -10.70 -13.70
CA ASP A 106 12.37 -10.65 -14.38
C ASP A 106 12.43 -9.59 -15.47
N VAL A 107 11.30 -9.31 -16.14
CA VAL A 107 11.18 -8.22 -17.13
C VAL A 107 11.44 -6.86 -16.48
N CYS A 108 11.20 -6.77 -15.17
CA CYS A 108 11.33 -5.59 -14.34
C CYS A 108 12.59 -5.63 -13.46
N GLY A 109 13.59 -6.46 -13.76
CA GLY A 109 14.81 -6.57 -12.95
C GLY A 109 14.58 -7.14 -11.55
N GLY A 110 13.58 -8.02 -11.40
CA GLY A 110 13.24 -8.66 -10.13
C GLY A 110 12.35 -7.82 -9.19
N GLN A 111 11.91 -6.63 -9.62
CA GLN A 111 11.04 -5.75 -8.87
C GLN A 111 9.63 -5.68 -9.49
N SER A 112 8.65 -5.20 -8.74
CA SER A 112 7.35 -4.87 -9.31
C SER A 112 7.45 -3.61 -10.17
N CYS A 113 6.91 -3.65 -11.39
CA CYS A 113 6.95 -2.52 -12.30
C CYS A 113 5.75 -2.49 -13.26
N PHE A 114 5.55 -1.35 -13.90
CA PHE A 114 4.71 -1.23 -15.08
C PHE A 114 5.50 -0.68 -16.27
N LEU A 115 5.09 -1.08 -17.46
CA LEU A 115 5.63 -0.62 -18.73
C LEU A 115 4.50 -0.07 -19.59
N ILE A 116 4.74 1.06 -20.24
CA ILE A 116 3.79 1.72 -21.15
C ILE A 116 4.49 1.87 -22.50
N SER A 117 3.88 1.35 -23.56
CA SER A 117 4.42 1.45 -24.92
C SER A 117 3.30 1.63 -25.93
N ASN A 118 3.62 2.16 -27.11
CA ASN A 118 2.66 2.18 -28.22
C ASN A 118 2.42 0.75 -28.73
N TYR A 119 1.22 0.49 -29.23
CA TYR A 119 0.93 -0.76 -29.92
C TYR A 119 1.51 -0.72 -31.34
N ASN A 120 2.38 -1.68 -31.66
CA ASN A 120 2.97 -1.80 -32.99
C ASN A 120 1.97 -2.46 -33.95
N SER A 121 1.04 -1.68 -34.52
CA SER A 121 0.18 -2.18 -35.60
C SER A 121 -0.19 -1.08 -36.59
N SER A 122 -0.21 -1.46 -37.87
CA SER A 122 -0.68 -0.64 -38.99
C SER A 122 -2.20 -0.51 -39.05
N SER A 123 -2.94 -1.17 -38.15
CA SER A 123 -4.40 -1.15 -38.11
C SER A 123 -4.93 0.08 -37.37
N LYS A 124 -5.73 0.89 -38.06
CA LYS A 124 -6.45 2.05 -37.47
C LYS A 124 -7.51 1.66 -36.42
N ASN A 125 -7.84 0.37 -36.30
CA ASN A 125 -8.89 -0.13 -35.40
C ASN A 125 -8.34 -1.02 -34.25
N GLY A 126 -7.02 -1.04 -34.07
CA GLY A 126 -6.37 -1.79 -32.98
C GLY A 126 -6.21 -0.95 -31.70
N PRO A 127 -5.71 -1.56 -30.62
CA PRO A 127 -5.28 -0.81 -29.45
C PRO A 127 -4.19 0.20 -29.84
N GLU A 128 -4.16 1.33 -29.13
CA GLU A 128 -3.18 2.40 -29.32
C GLU A 128 -2.04 2.25 -28.31
N ILE A 129 -2.39 1.92 -27.06
CA ILE A 129 -1.48 1.87 -25.93
C ILE A 129 -1.47 0.47 -25.31
N VAL A 130 -0.27 -0.03 -25.04
CA VAL A 130 -0.04 -1.28 -24.31
C VAL A 130 0.49 -0.94 -22.94
N ILE A 131 -0.15 -1.47 -21.91
CA ILE A 131 0.30 -1.36 -20.51
C ILE A 131 0.57 -2.76 -19.98
N LYS A 132 1.82 -3.00 -19.62
CA LYS A 132 2.26 -4.24 -18.99
C LYS A 132 2.54 -4.00 -17.53
N GLY A 133 2.27 -4.97 -16.67
CA GLY A 133 2.57 -4.85 -15.25
C GLY A 133 2.82 -6.20 -14.58
N THR A 134 3.51 -6.17 -13.44
CA THR A 134 3.74 -7.38 -12.64
C THR A 134 2.50 -7.86 -11.88
N THR A 135 1.56 -6.95 -11.61
CA THR A 135 0.23 -7.24 -11.06
C THR A 135 -0.83 -6.33 -11.69
N ALA A 136 -2.10 -6.62 -11.42
CA ALA A 136 -3.22 -5.74 -11.76
C ALA A 136 -3.06 -4.31 -11.21
N VAL A 137 -2.48 -4.16 -10.00
CA VAL A 137 -2.23 -2.85 -9.39
C VAL A 137 -1.20 -2.07 -10.19
N GLU A 138 -0.12 -2.71 -10.64
CA GLU A 138 0.86 -2.04 -11.50
C GLU A 138 0.27 -1.66 -12.87
N ILE A 139 -0.61 -2.49 -13.45
CA ILE A 139 -1.32 -2.13 -14.68
C ILE A 139 -2.22 -0.92 -14.44
N ALA A 140 -3.01 -0.90 -13.35
CA ALA A 140 -3.87 0.23 -13.01
C ALA A 140 -3.06 1.52 -12.73
N SER A 141 -1.92 1.40 -12.04
CA SER A 141 -1.00 2.50 -11.82
C SER A 141 -0.39 3.02 -13.13
N GLY A 142 -0.01 2.12 -14.04
CA GLY A 142 0.47 2.49 -15.37
C GLY A 142 -0.59 3.17 -16.22
N LEU A 143 -1.84 2.71 -16.13
CA LEU A 143 -2.99 3.39 -16.75
C LEU A 143 -3.13 4.81 -16.20
N TYR A 144 -3.15 4.97 -14.88
CA TYR A 144 -3.26 6.30 -14.28
C TYR A 144 -2.08 7.20 -14.62
N TRP A 145 -0.85 6.65 -14.64
CA TRP A 145 0.36 7.36 -15.03
C TRP A 145 0.24 7.91 -16.45
N TYR A 146 -0.17 7.07 -17.40
CA TYR A 146 -0.40 7.49 -18.78
C TYR A 146 -1.45 8.61 -18.86
N LEU A 147 -2.62 8.41 -18.25
CA LEU A 147 -3.70 9.38 -18.27
C LEU A 147 -3.28 10.71 -17.63
N LYS A 148 -2.52 10.68 -16.54
CA LYS A 148 -2.04 11.88 -15.84
C LYS A 148 -1.00 12.66 -16.63
N TYR A 149 0.03 11.97 -17.14
CA TYR A 149 1.19 12.65 -17.73
C TYR A 149 1.07 12.90 -19.23
N TRP A 150 0.34 12.05 -19.98
CA TRP A 150 0.13 12.22 -21.42
C TRP A 150 -1.22 12.84 -21.75
N CYS A 151 -2.28 12.50 -21.02
CA CYS A 151 -3.63 13.00 -21.29
C CYS A 151 -4.06 14.16 -20.38
N GLY A 152 -3.26 14.52 -19.37
CA GLY A 152 -3.59 15.62 -18.44
C GLY A 152 -4.81 15.34 -17.57
N ALA A 153 -5.11 14.08 -17.26
CA ALA A 153 -6.22 13.68 -16.40
C ALA A 153 -5.83 13.73 -14.91
N HIS A 154 -6.83 13.86 -14.04
CA HIS A 154 -6.65 13.81 -12.59
C HIS A 154 -7.74 12.97 -11.93
N VAL A 155 -7.40 12.25 -10.87
CA VAL A 155 -8.32 11.36 -10.15
C VAL A 155 -8.10 11.58 -8.66
N SER A 156 -9.12 12.07 -7.98
CA SER A 156 -9.12 12.32 -6.54
C SER A 156 -10.48 11.96 -5.95
N TRP A 157 -10.64 12.08 -4.62
CA TRP A 157 -11.95 11.97 -4.00
C TRP A 157 -12.89 13.07 -4.48
N ASP A 158 -14.19 12.79 -4.50
CA ASP A 158 -15.22 13.73 -4.98
C ASP A 158 -15.13 15.09 -4.26
N LYS A 159 -14.86 15.08 -2.94
CA LYS A 159 -14.70 16.31 -2.15
C LYS A 159 -13.41 17.10 -2.41
N THR A 160 -12.42 16.51 -3.08
CA THR A 160 -11.10 17.14 -3.33
C THR A 160 -10.86 17.45 -4.81
N GLY A 161 -11.87 17.29 -5.67
CA GLY A 161 -11.77 17.58 -7.11
C GLY A 161 -12.28 16.47 -8.01
N GLY A 162 -12.59 15.29 -7.46
CA GLY A 162 -13.17 14.16 -8.19
C GLY A 162 -12.31 13.64 -9.34
N VAL A 163 -12.99 13.06 -10.33
CA VAL A 163 -12.40 12.49 -11.56
C VAL A 163 -12.48 13.53 -12.69
N GLN A 164 -11.32 14.05 -13.10
CA GLN A 164 -11.16 15.05 -14.16
C GLN A 164 -10.53 14.39 -15.39
N ILE A 165 -11.37 14.00 -16.34
CA ILE A 165 -10.98 13.22 -17.53
C ILE A 165 -11.30 13.93 -18.86
N ALA A 166 -11.78 15.17 -18.81
CA ALA A 166 -12.21 15.93 -19.99
C ALA A 166 -11.08 16.24 -20.98
N SER A 167 -9.83 16.25 -20.50
CA SER A 167 -8.62 16.46 -21.30
C SER A 167 -8.19 15.24 -22.12
N ILE A 168 -8.76 14.05 -21.86
CA ILE A 168 -8.39 12.82 -22.55
C ILE A 168 -8.87 12.88 -24.01
N PRO A 169 -7.95 12.77 -25.00
CA PRO A 169 -8.33 12.75 -26.42
C PRO A 169 -9.18 11.53 -26.76
N LYS A 170 -10.04 11.66 -27.78
CA LYS A 170 -10.89 10.55 -28.23
C LYS A 170 -10.05 9.33 -28.68
N PRO A 171 -10.60 8.11 -28.58
CA PRO A 171 -10.01 6.91 -29.18
C PRO A 171 -9.58 7.15 -30.64
N GLY A 172 -8.39 6.70 -31.01
CA GLY A 172 -7.73 6.96 -32.29
C GLY A 172 -6.89 8.24 -32.34
N SER A 173 -6.84 9.00 -31.24
CA SER A 173 -6.03 10.22 -31.11
C SER A 173 -5.31 10.29 -29.76
N LEU A 174 -5.14 9.14 -29.09
CA LEU A 174 -4.43 9.09 -27.82
C LEU A 174 -2.94 9.47 -28.03
N PRO A 175 -2.34 10.26 -27.12
CA PRO A 175 -0.96 10.72 -27.31
C PRO A 175 0.05 9.56 -27.31
N LEU A 176 0.81 9.45 -28.40
CA LEU A 176 1.86 8.43 -28.48
C LEU A 176 2.92 8.63 -27.40
N VAL A 177 3.35 7.52 -26.80
CA VAL A 177 4.49 7.51 -25.86
C VAL A 177 5.76 7.71 -26.69
N LYS A 178 6.61 8.66 -26.28
CA LYS A 178 7.89 8.92 -26.95
C LYS A 178 8.88 7.77 -26.68
N ASP A 179 9.87 7.64 -27.56
CA ASP A 179 10.93 6.63 -27.48
C ASP A 179 10.40 5.18 -27.48
N ASN A 180 11.17 4.23 -26.96
CA ASN A 180 10.81 2.80 -26.90
C ASN A 180 9.78 2.47 -25.80
N GLY A 181 9.08 3.47 -25.25
CA GLY A 181 8.17 3.34 -24.12
C GLY A 181 8.79 3.74 -22.78
N VAL A 182 8.00 3.62 -21.72
CA VAL A 182 8.36 3.99 -20.34
C VAL A 182 8.25 2.76 -19.44
N MET A 183 9.28 2.49 -18.64
CA MET A 183 9.23 1.51 -17.55
C MET A 183 9.39 2.24 -16.22
N ILE A 184 8.47 2.02 -15.29
CA ILE A 184 8.53 2.55 -13.93
C ILE A 184 8.54 1.39 -12.94
N GLN A 185 9.65 1.24 -12.23
CA GLN A 185 9.77 0.31 -11.10
C GLN A 185 9.21 0.95 -9.84
N ARG A 186 8.62 0.10 -8.99
CA ARG A 186 8.20 0.52 -7.66
C ARG A 186 9.43 0.76 -6.78
N PRO A 187 9.50 1.90 -6.06
CA PRO A 187 10.63 2.18 -5.18
C PRO A 187 10.61 1.35 -3.90
N VAL A 188 9.42 0.86 -3.52
CA VAL A 188 9.20 0.04 -2.31
C VAL A 188 8.28 -1.14 -2.63
N PRO A 189 8.47 -2.28 -1.95
CA PRO A 189 7.66 -3.48 -2.18
C PRO A 189 6.20 -3.29 -1.75
N TRP A 190 5.96 -2.48 -0.71
CA TRP A 190 4.64 -2.29 -0.11
C TRP A 190 4.28 -0.81 -0.02
N ASN A 191 3.17 -0.44 -0.66
CA ASN A 191 2.52 0.86 -0.55
C ASN A 191 1.28 0.65 0.32
N TYR A 192 1.43 1.05 1.58
CA TYR A 192 0.41 0.91 2.60
C TYR A 192 -0.61 2.04 2.54
N TYR A 193 -1.87 1.74 2.86
CA TYR A 193 -2.92 2.74 2.93
C TYR A 193 -3.87 2.48 4.11
N GLN A 194 -4.43 3.57 4.64
CA GLN A 194 -5.39 3.67 5.75
C GLN A 194 -4.77 3.69 7.15
N ASN A 195 -5.51 4.24 8.12
CA ASN A 195 -5.28 4.02 9.55
C ASN A 195 -6.44 3.17 10.08
N VAL A 196 -6.23 2.44 11.18
CA VAL A 196 -7.29 1.69 11.85
C VAL A 196 -8.48 2.59 12.23
N VAL A 197 -8.23 3.86 12.58
CA VAL A 197 -9.29 4.83 12.91
C VAL A 197 -10.09 5.31 11.70
N THR A 198 -9.54 5.19 10.48
CA THR A 198 -10.21 5.62 9.26
C THR A 198 -11.50 4.84 9.01
N SER A 199 -11.56 3.57 9.46
CA SER A 199 -12.79 2.77 9.35
C SER A 199 -13.97 3.41 10.09
N SER A 200 -13.72 4.06 11.22
CA SER A 200 -14.75 4.71 12.03
C SER A 200 -15.02 6.15 11.59
N TYR A 201 -13.97 6.92 11.29
CA TYR A 201 -14.12 8.33 10.95
C TYR A 201 -14.59 8.60 9.52
N SER A 202 -14.32 7.69 8.59
CA SER A 202 -14.58 7.92 7.17
C SER A 202 -15.43 6.83 6.54
N PHE A 203 -15.18 5.56 6.85
CA PHE A 203 -15.75 4.44 6.08
C PHE A 203 -17.01 3.82 6.68
N VAL A 204 -17.37 4.18 7.91
CA VAL A 204 -18.42 3.51 8.70
C VAL A 204 -19.78 3.45 7.98
N TRP A 205 -20.09 4.43 7.13
CA TRP A 205 -21.36 4.51 6.39
C TRP A 205 -21.20 4.29 4.89
N TRP A 206 -20.07 3.75 4.44
CA TRP A 206 -19.85 3.47 3.03
C TRP A 206 -20.57 2.20 2.60
N ASP A 207 -21.29 2.30 1.50
CA ASP A 207 -21.81 1.16 0.77
C ASP A 207 -20.76 0.60 -0.22
N TRP A 208 -21.14 -0.46 -0.94
CA TRP A 208 -20.28 -1.07 -1.94
C TRP A 208 -19.92 -0.11 -3.08
N GLU A 209 -20.86 0.73 -3.53
CA GLU A 209 -20.60 1.67 -4.63
C GLU A 209 -19.48 2.66 -4.26
N ARG A 210 -19.45 3.14 -3.00
CA ARG A 210 -18.36 3.98 -2.51
C ARG A 210 -17.06 3.19 -2.31
N TRP A 211 -17.13 1.96 -1.81
CA TRP A 211 -15.96 1.09 -1.64
C TRP A 211 -15.30 0.71 -2.96
N GLU A 212 -16.08 0.39 -4.01
CA GLU A 212 -15.54 0.06 -5.33
C GLU A 212 -14.73 1.24 -5.89
N LYS A 213 -15.22 2.48 -5.74
CA LYS A 213 -14.49 3.69 -6.12
C LYS A 213 -13.18 3.86 -5.33
N GLU A 214 -13.18 3.55 -4.02
CA GLU A 214 -11.95 3.61 -3.22
C GLU A 214 -10.94 2.56 -3.67
N ILE A 215 -11.39 1.35 -3.95
CA ILE A 215 -10.58 0.22 -4.42
C ILE A 215 -9.92 0.54 -5.76
N ASP A 216 -10.67 1.14 -6.69
CA ASP A 216 -10.14 1.64 -7.94
C ASP A 216 -9.13 2.77 -7.70
N TRP A 217 -9.45 3.75 -6.84
CA TRP A 217 -8.55 4.85 -6.50
C TRP A 217 -7.22 4.34 -5.92
N MET A 218 -7.28 3.39 -4.99
CA MET A 218 -6.13 2.73 -4.39
C MET A 218 -5.26 2.05 -5.46
N ALA A 219 -5.86 1.37 -6.44
CA ALA A 219 -5.16 0.64 -7.48
C ALA A 219 -4.47 1.59 -8.49
N LEU A 220 -5.17 2.67 -8.87
CA LEU A 220 -4.63 3.75 -9.71
C LEU A 220 -3.44 4.45 -9.03
N HIS A 221 -3.43 4.54 -7.69
CA HIS A 221 -2.35 5.13 -6.91
C HIS A 221 -1.27 4.12 -6.44
N GLY A 222 -1.36 2.86 -6.89
CA GLY A 222 -0.34 1.85 -6.63
C GLY A 222 -0.29 1.33 -5.21
N VAL A 223 -1.36 1.49 -4.44
CA VAL A 223 -1.54 0.85 -3.14
C VAL A 223 -1.61 -0.67 -3.36
N ASN A 224 -0.87 -1.45 -2.58
CA ASN A 224 -0.93 -2.92 -2.62
C ASN A 224 -1.00 -3.56 -1.23
N LEU A 225 -1.08 -2.74 -0.18
CA LEU A 225 -1.28 -3.19 1.20
C LEU A 225 -2.30 -2.30 1.91
N PRO A 226 -3.59 -2.33 1.49
CA PRO A 226 -4.65 -1.65 2.22
C PRO A 226 -5.05 -2.46 3.47
N LEU A 227 -5.53 -1.76 4.50
CA LEU A 227 -6.19 -2.42 5.62
C LEU A 227 -7.60 -2.92 5.23
N ALA A 228 -7.98 -4.10 5.71
CA ALA A 228 -9.31 -4.70 5.49
C ALA A 228 -9.99 -5.01 6.84
N PHE A 229 -10.63 -3.98 7.41
CA PHE A 229 -11.24 -4.02 8.75
C PHE A 229 -12.72 -4.41 8.78
N VAL A 230 -13.38 -4.52 7.63
CA VAL A 230 -14.82 -4.77 7.53
C VAL A 230 -15.14 -6.21 7.93
N GLY A 231 -16.18 -6.42 8.74
CA GLY A 231 -16.71 -7.75 9.08
C GLY A 231 -16.03 -8.48 10.24
N GLN A 232 -15.04 -7.87 10.92
CA GLN A 232 -14.33 -8.52 12.03
C GLN A 232 -15.24 -8.89 13.20
N GLU A 233 -16.27 -8.09 13.49
CA GLU A 233 -17.22 -8.35 14.57
C GLU A 233 -17.99 -9.66 14.33
N ALA A 234 -18.37 -9.95 13.08
CA ALA A 234 -19.07 -11.18 12.74
C ALA A 234 -18.19 -12.42 12.95
N ILE A 235 -16.87 -12.31 12.73
CA ILE A 235 -15.91 -13.39 13.03
C ILE A 235 -15.80 -13.56 14.54
N TRP A 236 -15.65 -12.48 15.30
CA TRP A 236 -15.57 -12.53 16.76
C TRP A 236 -16.82 -13.13 17.41
N GLN A 237 -18.01 -12.83 16.86
CA GLN A 237 -19.25 -13.46 17.33
C GLN A 237 -19.24 -14.97 17.15
N LYS A 238 -18.80 -15.47 15.99
CA LYS A 238 -18.67 -16.92 15.77
C LYS A 238 -17.70 -17.55 16.77
N VAL A 239 -16.55 -16.89 17.00
CA VAL A 239 -15.56 -17.34 17.99
C VAL A 239 -16.17 -17.39 19.39
N PHE A 240 -16.85 -16.33 19.84
CA PHE A 240 -17.46 -16.31 21.17
C PHE A 240 -18.57 -17.34 21.35
N MET A 241 -19.36 -17.59 20.31
CA MET A 241 -20.36 -18.67 20.30
C MET A 241 -19.71 -20.04 20.46
N ASP A 242 -18.54 -20.29 19.85
CA ASP A 242 -17.77 -21.52 20.04
C ASP A 242 -17.27 -21.70 21.49
N PHE A 243 -17.19 -20.61 22.26
CA PHE A 243 -16.89 -20.60 23.70
C PHE A 243 -18.15 -20.59 24.59
N ASN A 244 -19.34 -20.89 24.04
CA ASN A 244 -20.63 -20.89 24.74
C ASN A 244 -21.02 -19.53 25.35
N ILE A 245 -20.52 -18.41 24.80
CA ILE A 245 -20.99 -17.07 25.17
C ILE A 245 -22.27 -16.79 24.38
N SER A 246 -23.35 -16.45 25.09
CA SER A 246 -24.65 -16.19 24.46
C SER A 246 -24.62 -14.89 23.65
N LYS A 247 -25.58 -14.72 22.74
CA LYS A 247 -25.68 -13.48 21.96
C LYS A 247 -26.01 -12.29 22.85
N GLU A 248 -26.86 -12.53 23.84
CA GLU A 248 -27.31 -11.57 24.84
C GLU A 248 -26.11 -11.08 25.69
N ASP A 249 -25.18 -11.98 26.05
CA ASP A 249 -23.95 -11.61 26.77
C ASP A 249 -22.99 -10.77 25.91
N MET A 250 -23.12 -10.80 24.59
CA MET A 250 -22.30 -10.03 23.64
C MET A 250 -22.89 -8.67 23.28
N ASP A 251 -24.14 -8.37 23.63
CA ASP A 251 -24.83 -7.14 23.21
C ASP A 251 -24.08 -5.87 23.68
N ASP A 252 -23.43 -5.95 24.85
CA ASP A 252 -22.62 -4.86 25.44
C ASP A 252 -21.10 -5.02 25.23
N PHE A 253 -20.67 -6.03 24.47
CA PHE A 253 -19.25 -6.26 24.21
C PHE A 253 -18.71 -5.34 23.11
N PHE A 254 -19.39 -5.32 21.96
CA PHE A 254 -18.93 -4.53 20.80
C PHE A 254 -19.37 -3.06 20.92
N GLY A 255 -18.47 -2.12 20.63
CA GLY A 255 -18.83 -0.70 20.53
C GLY A 255 -19.63 -0.40 19.26
N GLY A 256 -20.48 0.62 19.26
CA GLY A 256 -21.29 0.97 18.09
C GLY A 256 -20.48 1.20 16.80
N PRO A 257 -21.10 1.15 15.59
CA PRO A 257 -20.38 1.19 14.31
C PRO A 257 -19.35 2.32 14.16
N ALA A 258 -19.70 3.52 14.63
CA ALA A 258 -18.82 4.70 14.59
C ALA A 258 -17.63 4.63 15.56
N PHE A 259 -17.61 3.67 16.49
CA PHE A 259 -16.60 3.51 17.53
C PHE A 259 -15.77 2.23 17.42
N LEU A 260 -16.05 1.41 16.40
CA LEU A 260 -15.40 0.11 16.20
C LEU A 260 -13.87 0.15 16.14
N ALA A 261 -13.28 1.21 15.59
CA ALA A 261 -11.83 1.33 15.56
C ALA A 261 -11.22 1.28 16.97
N TRP A 262 -11.80 2.01 17.93
CA TRP A 262 -11.32 1.99 19.32
C TRP A 262 -11.69 0.71 20.05
N ALA A 263 -12.86 0.15 19.76
CA ALA A 263 -13.27 -1.13 20.34
C ALA A 263 -12.30 -2.26 19.95
N ARG A 264 -11.93 -2.35 18.67
CA ARG A 264 -10.97 -3.35 18.16
C ARG A 264 -9.57 -3.18 18.74
N MET A 265 -9.20 -1.96 19.10
CA MET A 265 -7.93 -1.67 19.78
C MET A 265 -7.97 -1.92 21.29
N GLY A 266 -9.10 -2.35 21.85
CA GLY A 266 -9.27 -2.58 23.29
C GLY A 266 -9.38 -1.29 24.12
N ASN A 267 -9.56 -0.13 23.48
CA ASN A 267 -9.67 1.14 24.19
C ASN A 267 -11.10 1.37 24.74
N LEU A 268 -12.11 0.73 24.15
CA LEU A 268 -13.52 0.87 24.49
C LEU A 268 -14.25 -0.48 24.39
N HIS A 269 -15.32 -0.66 25.15
CA HIS A 269 -16.32 -1.72 24.99
C HIS A 269 -17.71 -1.14 25.30
N GLY A 270 -18.78 -1.68 24.69
CA GLY A 270 -20.18 -1.31 24.98
C GLY A 270 -20.60 0.15 24.78
N TRP A 271 -19.76 1.01 24.21
CA TRP A 271 -20.07 2.45 24.08
C TRP A 271 -21.00 2.71 22.87
N VAL A 272 -22.17 3.30 23.15
CA VAL A 272 -23.31 3.55 22.25
C VAL A 272 -23.96 2.24 21.76
N TYR A 273 -25.12 1.92 22.35
CA TYR A 273 -25.84 0.64 22.31
C TYR A 273 -26.16 0.05 20.91
N VAL A 274 -26.16 -1.30 20.91
CA VAL A 274 -26.58 -2.32 19.93
C VAL A 274 -26.04 -2.18 18.51
N ILE A 275 -24.96 -2.92 18.24
CA ILE A 275 -24.69 -3.41 16.90
C ILE A 275 -25.83 -4.38 16.52
N CYS A 276 -26.77 -3.90 15.71
CA CYS A 276 -27.44 -4.82 14.81
C CYS A 276 -26.36 -5.29 13.83
N VAL A 277 -25.88 -6.52 13.97
CA VAL A 277 -24.78 -7.09 13.16
C VAL A 277 -25.10 -7.03 11.65
N VAL A 278 -26.40 -7.03 11.33
CA VAL A 278 -26.94 -6.81 9.99
C VAL A 278 -26.59 -5.41 9.45
N CYS A 279 -26.47 -4.39 10.32
CA CYS A 279 -26.14 -3.02 9.94
C CYS A 279 -24.64 -2.77 9.69
N LEU A 280 -23.74 -3.67 10.12
CA LEU A 280 -22.31 -3.61 9.75
C LEU A 280 -22.01 -4.34 8.44
N VAL A 281 -22.96 -5.13 7.98
CA VAL A 281 -22.99 -5.72 6.63
C VAL A 281 -24.03 -4.97 5.80
N VAL A 282 -24.05 -3.63 5.84
CA VAL A 282 -24.84 -2.83 4.87
C VAL A 282 -24.09 -2.80 3.55
N PHE A 283 -24.11 -3.96 2.90
CA PHE A 283 -24.27 -3.99 1.46
C PHE A 283 -25.74 -3.70 1.19
N PRO A 284 -26.08 -2.69 0.37
CA PRO A 284 -27.47 -2.48 -0.02
C PRO A 284 -27.83 -3.54 -1.07
N ILE A 285 -28.10 -4.77 -0.65
CA ILE A 285 -29.00 -5.63 -1.41
C ILE A 285 -30.40 -5.10 -1.08
N LYS A 286 -30.94 -4.25 -1.94
CA LYS A 286 -32.38 -3.99 -1.96
C LYS A 286 -33.08 -5.35 -2.08
N ASN A 287 -33.89 -5.70 -1.07
CA ASN A 287 -34.74 -6.89 -0.96
C ASN A 287 -34.05 -8.22 -0.59
N LEU A 288 -33.57 -8.36 0.65
CA LEU A 288 -33.53 -9.68 1.29
C LEU A 288 -34.33 -9.63 2.59
N ASN A 289 -35.50 -10.27 2.56
CA ASN A 289 -36.13 -10.83 3.74
C ASN A 289 -35.11 -11.72 4.48
N CYS A 290 -35.22 -11.76 5.81
CA CYS A 290 -34.44 -12.62 6.70
C CYS A 290 -34.32 -14.05 6.15
N GLY A 291 -33.18 -14.40 5.56
CA GLY A 291 -32.91 -15.72 5.01
C GLY A 291 -31.96 -15.69 3.80
N GLY A 292 -30.64 -15.76 4.03
CA GLY A 292 -29.64 -16.01 2.98
C GLY A 292 -28.28 -15.34 3.22
N GLU A 293 -27.38 -16.01 3.94
CA GLU A 293 -26.07 -15.53 4.42
C GLU A 293 -24.89 -15.63 3.40
N GLY A 294 -25.11 -15.87 2.10
CA GLY A 294 -24.04 -16.40 1.23
C GLY A 294 -23.33 -15.45 0.24
N ASP A 295 -23.95 -14.38 -0.26
CA ASP A 295 -23.54 -13.79 -1.57
C ASP A 295 -22.62 -12.55 -1.47
N VAL A 296 -22.45 -12.01 -0.26
CA VAL A 296 -21.99 -10.63 -0.06
C VAL A 296 -20.54 -10.57 0.42
N GLU A 297 -20.24 -11.30 1.49
CA GLU A 297 -18.89 -11.53 2.01
C GLU A 297 -18.00 -12.13 0.90
N SER A 298 -18.54 -13.07 0.14
CA SER A 298 -17.89 -13.67 -1.04
C SER A 298 -17.48 -12.62 -2.06
N ARG A 299 -18.28 -11.58 -2.36
CA ARG A 299 -17.95 -10.63 -3.44
C ARG A 299 -16.89 -9.61 -3.04
N ILE A 300 -16.90 -9.05 -1.83
CA ILE A 300 -15.81 -8.17 -1.37
C ILE A 300 -14.54 -8.97 -1.15
N LEU A 301 -14.62 -10.14 -0.50
CA LEU A 301 -13.45 -11.01 -0.39
C LEU A 301 -12.96 -11.40 -1.77
N HIS A 302 -13.81 -11.76 -2.72
CA HIS A 302 -13.39 -12.14 -4.06
C HIS A 302 -12.82 -10.95 -4.84
N TYR A 303 -13.32 -9.72 -4.65
CA TYR A 303 -12.80 -8.52 -5.34
C TYR A 303 -11.51 -7.98 -4.72
N ILE A 304 -11.44 -7.94 -3.39
CA ILE A 304 -10.22 -7.66 -2.65
C ILE A 304 -9.24 -8.79 -2.93
N LEU A 305 -9.58 -10.08 -2.84
CA LEU A 305 -8.71 -11.20 -3.22
C LEU A 305 -8.28 -11.16 -4.69
N ASN A 306 -9.09 -10.64 -5.61
CA ASN A 306 -8.75 -10.55 -7.04
C ASN A 306 -7.91 -9.32 -7.41
N ILE A 307 -8.04 -8.19 -6.70
CA ILE A 307 -7.29 -6.94 -6.95
C ILE A 307 -6.11 -6.78 -5.97
N TYR A 308 -6.36 -7.08 -4.70
CA TYR A 308 -5.47 -7.00 -3.54
C TYR A 308 -5.38 -8.39 -2.91
N VAL A 309 -4.67 -9.32 -3.56
CA VAL A 309 -4.30 -10.57 -2.91
C VAL A 309 -3.56 -10.19 -1.61
N ASN A 310 -4.22 -10.27 -0.43
CA ASN A 310 -3.74 -10.84 0.84
C ASN A 310 -4.53 -10.46 2.12
N HIS A 311 -4.61 -11.46 3.01
CA HIS A 311 -4.94 -11.45 4.44
C HIS A 311 -6.40 -11.21 4.89
N LEU A 312 -7.16 -12.30 5.04
CA LEU A 312 -8.31 -12.32 5.96
C LEU A 312 -8.39 -13.52 6.93
N VAL A 313 -7.44 -14.48 6.92
CA VAL A 313 -7.52 -15.67 7.80
C VAL A 313 -6.34 -15.87 8.75
N THR A 314 -5.18 -15.25 8.51
CA THR A 314 -3.97 -15.56 9.31
C THR A 314 -3.77 -14.66 10.53
N LEU A 315 -4.34 -13.44 10.56
CA LEU A 315 -4.18 -12.52 11.71
C LEU A 315 -5.02 -12.92 12.93
N SER A 316 -6.13 -13.63 12.73
CA SER A 316 -6.93 -14.21 13.82
C SER A 316 -6.24 -15.37 14.54
N ARG A 317 -5.27 -16.06 13.90
CA ARG A 317 -4.49 -17.12 14.57
C ARG A 317 -3.22 -16.63 15.28
N ILE A 318 -2.67 -15.48 14.91
CA ILE A 318 -1.43 -14.97 15.52
C ILE A 318 -1.73 -14.17 16.80
N MET A 319 -2.89 -13.51 16.90
CA MET A 319 -3.28 -12.79 18.13
C MET A 319 -3.79 -13.70 19.27
N LEU A 320 -3.89 -15.02 19.07
CA LEU A 320 -4.32 -15.99 20.09
C LEU A 320 -3.16 -16.86 20.64
N VAL A 321 -1.92 -16.65 20.20
CA VAL A 321 -0.72 -17.30 20.80
C VAL A 321 0.27 -16.19 21.17
N GLY A 322 -0.07 -15.48 22.24
CA GLY A 322 0.67 -14.32 22.72
C GLY A 322 0.31 -13.96 24.15
N ASN A 323 0.15 -14.98 25.01
CA ASN A 323 0.49 -15.03 26.44
C ASN A 323 0.11 -16.40 26.99
#